data_AF-A0A821V9D2-F1
#
_entry.id   AF-A0A821V9D2-F1
#
_cell.length_a   1.000
_cell.length_b   1.000
_cell.length_c   1.000
_cell.angle_alpha   90.00
_cell.angle_beta   90.00
_cell.angle_gamma   90.00
#
_symmetry.space_group_name_H-M   'P 1'
#
loop_
_entity.id
_entity.type
_entity.pdbx_description
1 polymer ?
#
loop_
_entity_poly.entity_id
_entity_poly.type
_entity_poly.pdbx_seq_one_letter_code
_entity_poly.pdbx_strand_id
1 'polypeptide(L)'
;MALALMPRELITVGFKEVQAAADQLDGIEMDNILTYFENNWIDDTDLWNVMTFTIEMYFLFVLFLLPIRIHGIPVSTILDTDIGTAYDDQVALTYMLSRQDLFDLKLIICSTSNTTARAQIVAKTLSIFKRFDIPIAIGRYINDSNHVYEYRWAEDYSLEKFNNDGGVILLDGEQALFNEMKKASAENIYHYIQIGPATSLGHVLQKQPSLSLYIRVFAMAGSLYNGYENSSTPSKEYNVEYDIQSAQTMFSSDWIHFSLAPLDCTNFMQFYGLLWQKFLSYRNTSRIVDMIIESYTIWYNDGGKKISSTLPYTPQWGTPEMHDVLAVYLSGIYPSMSPTISKLLPLFVTNDGYTRENQTISKQINSCLKYEKSDPYVATTQIGYDVLGSIAQKDLRTKDGCHRFSVCAQSLVVLSIIMSLYAYYYQ
;
A
#
# COMPACT_ATOMS: atom_id res chain seq x y z
N MET A 1 0.98 43.18 15.62
CA MET A 1 -0.20 42.51 16.23
C MET A 1 0.01 41.00 16.46
N ALA A 2 0.73 40.27 15.57
CA ALA A 2 1.04 38.84 15.75
C ALA A 2 2.07 38.50 16.86
N LEU A 3 2.91 39.45 17.27
CA LEU A 3 3.90 39.27 18.36
C LEU A 3 3.27 39.12 19.76
N ALA A 4 1.99 39.49 19.93
CA ALA A 4 1.33 39.48 21.24
C ALA A 4 0.83 38.08 21.67
N LEU A 5 0.94 37.06 20.80
CA LEU A 5 0.40 35.71 21.04
C LEU A 5 1.48 34.64 21.23
N MET A 6 2.78 35.00 21.26
CA MET A 6 3.86 34.03 21.45
C MET A 6 4.21 33.84 22.95
N PRO A 7 4.43 32.60 23.41
CA PRO A 7 4.94 32.33 24.75
C PRO A 7 6.30 33.02 24.99
N ARG A 8 6.48 33.65 26.15
CA ARG A 8 7.71 34.42 26.49
C ARG A 8 9.00 33.58 26.40
N GLU A 9 8.93 32.26 26.56
CA GLU A 9 10.10 31.41 26.44
C GLU A 9 10.65 31.35 24.99
N LEU A 10 9.79 31.40 23.97
CA LEU A 10 10.19 31.37 22.55
C LEU A 10 10.85 32.69 22.10
N ILE A 11 10.40 33.81 22.66
CA ILE A 11 10.98 35.13 22.39
C ILE A 11 12.43 35.19 22.94
N THR A 12 12.66 34.60 24.10
CA THR A 12 13.96 34.70 24.80
C THR A 12 15.06 33.88 24.12
N VAL A 13 14.71 32.75 23.48
CA VAL A 13 15.65 31.92 22.71
C VAL A 13 16.03 32.60 21.40
N GLY A 14 15.06 33.16 20.68
CA GLY A 14 15.30 33.89 19.42
C GLY A 14 16.21 35.10 19.61
N PHE A 15 16.09 35.83 20.72
CA PHE A 15 16.95 36.99 21.00
C PHE A 15 18.42 36.62 21.26
N LYS A 16 18.71 35.47 21.89
CA LYS A 16 20.10 35.04 22.14
C LYS A 16 20.83 34.63 20.85
N GLU A 17 20.12 34.04 19.89
CA GLU A 17 20.70 33.64 18.61
C GLU A 17 20.88 34.83 17.66
N VAL A 18 19.97 35.81 17.72
CA VAL A 18 20.12 37.09 16.98
C VAL A 18 21.31 37.90 17.50
N GLN A 19 21.54 37.94 18.82
CA GLN A 19 22.72 38.61 19.39
C GLN A 19 24.03 37.95 18.93
N ALA A 20 24.08 36.61 18.88
CA ALA A 20 25.25 35.88 18.40
C ALA A 20 25.52 36.09 16.89
N ALA A 21 24.49 36.34 16.09
CA ALA A 21 24.62 36.69 14.68
C ALA A 21 25.05 38.16 14.49
N ALA A 22 24.61 39.07 15.36
CA ALA A 22 25.02 40.48 15.36
C ALA A 22 26.50 40.64 15.75
N ASP A 23 26.97 39.89 16.73
CA ASP A 23 28.37 39.90 17.17
C ASP A 23 29.33 39.34 16.09
N GLN A 24 28.82 38.62 15.08
CA GLN A 24 29.60 38.14 13.91
C GLN A 24 29.68 39.16 12.76
N LEU A 25 28.93 40.27 12.83
CA LEU A 25 28.85 41.30 11.79
C LEU A 25 29.69 42.56 12.12
N ASP A 26 30.50 42.52 13.18
CA ASP A 26 31.47 43.55 13.53
C ASP A 26 32.55 43.68 12.43
N GLY A 27 32.29 44.57 11.47
CA GLY A 27 33.22 44.87 10.37
C GLY A 27 32.62 45.60 9.18
N ILE A 28 31.29 45.72 9.09
CA ILE A 28 30.63 46.52 8.05
C ILE A 28 30.19 47.84 8.68
N GLU A 29 30.92 48.93 8.38
CA GLU A 29 30.50 50.28 8.74
C GLU A 29 29.09 50.54 8.18
N MET A 30 28.11 50.71 9.08
CA MET A 30 26.70 51.01 8.76
C MET A 30 26.53 52.19 7.79
N ASP A 31 27.48 53.12 7.77
CA ASP A 31 27.48 54.29 6.90
C ASP A 31 27.60 53.94 5.40
N ASN A 32 28.26 52.83 5.06
CA ASN A 32 28.41 52.38 3.67
C ASN A 32 27.14 51.73 3.11
N ILE A 33 26.33 51.12 3.96
CA ILE A 33 25.04 50.52 3.57
C ILE A 33 24.01 51.62 3.31
N LEU A 34 23.92 52.62 4.19
CA LEU A 34 22.99 53.75 4.03
C LEU A 34 23.29 54.55 2.76
N THR A 35 24.57 54.80 2.47
CA THR A 35 24.99 55.51 1.25
C THR A 35 24.65 54.73 -0.04
N TYR A 36 24.66 53.40 0.00
CA TYR A 36 24.27 52.57 -1.16
C TYR A 36 22.77 52.63 -1.45
N PHE A 37 21.93 52.68 -0.40
CA PHE A 37 20.47 52.76 -0.54
C PHE A 37 19.98 54.19 -0.87
N GLU A 38 20.62 55.24 -0.35
CA GLU A 38 20.28 56.63 -0.70
C GLU A 38 20.55 56.94 -2.19
N ASN A 39 21.59 56.36 -2.77
CA ASN A 39 21.96 56.59 -4.17
C ASN A 39 21.17 55.74 -5.19
N ASN A 40 20.42 54.74 -4.74
CA ASN A 40 19.64 53.83 -5.59
C ASN A 40 18.16 53.87 -5.24
N TRP A 41 17.61 55.08 -5.11
CA TRP A 41 16.18 55.31 -4.90
C TRP A 41 15.34 54.59 -5.96
N ILE A 42 14.53 53.65 -5.48
CA ILE A 42 13.45 52.99 -6.23
C ILE A 42 12.17 53.74 -5.86
N ASP A 43 11.42 54.19 -6.87
CA ASP A 43 10.21 55.00 -6.71
C ASP A 43 9.16 54.27 -5.82
N ASP A 44 8.32 55.00 -5.07
CA ASP A 44 7.39 54.44 -4.08
C ASP A 44 6.42 53.40 -4.70
N THR A 45 6.09 53.56 -5.98
CA THR A 45 5.31 52.61 -6.77
C THR A 45 6.01 51.27 -6.99
N ASP A 46 7.33 51.26 -7.11
CA ASP A 46 8.12 50.05 -7.29
C ASP A 46 8.32 49.30 -5.96
N LEU A 47 8.42 50.00 -4.83
CA LEU A 47 8.42 49.38 -3.49
C LEU A 47 7.13 48.60 -3.24
N TRP A 48 5.98 49.16 -3.64
CA TRP A 48 4.69 48.48 -3.48
C TRP A 48 4.53 47.30 -4.43
N ASN A 49 5.04 47.40 -5.66
CA ASN A 49 5.09 46.28 -6.61
C ASN A 49 6.03 45.17 -6.13
N VAL A 50 7.20 45.50 -5.56
CA VAL A 50 8.16 44.54 -5.01
C VAL A 50 7.59 43.84 -3.78
N MET A 51 6.94 44.57 -2.87
CA MET A 51 6.26 43.95 -1.72
C MET A 51 5.13 43.02 -2.16
N THR A 52 4.31 43.44 -3.12
CA THR A 52 3.19 42.63 -3.64
C THR A 52 3.72 41.37 -4.33
N PHE A 53 4.72 41.50 -5.19
CA PHE A 53 5.38 40.37 -5.87
C PHE A 53 6.04 39.41 -4.87
N THR A 54 6.64 39.92 -3.79
CA THR A 54 7.27 39.10 -2.75
C THR A 54 6.23 38.36 -1.90
N ILE A 55 5.10 39.00 -1.58
CA ILE A 55 3.97 38.35 -0.88
C ILE A 55 3.32 37.30 -1.77
N GLU A 56 3.13 37.57 -3.06
CA GLU A 56 2.61 36.61 -4.04
C GLU A 56 3.55 35.41 -4.20
N MET A 57 4.86 35.66 -4.28
CA MET A 57 5.87 34.59 -4.33
C MET A 57 5.94 33.80 -3.03
N TYR A 58 5.78 34.46 -1.88
CA TYR A 58 5.68 33.79 -0.58
C TYR A 58 4.41 32.92 -0.49
N PHE A 59 3.27 33.41 -0.96
CA PHE A 59 2.03 32.62 -1.04
C PHE A 59 2.16 31.43 -1.99
N LEU A 60 2.74 31.63 -3.17
CA LEU A 60 3.01 30.56 -4.13
C LEU A 60 4.02 29.55 -3.59
N PHE A 61 5.04 30.00 -2.86
CA PHE A 61 6.05 29.15 -2.22
C PHE A 61 5.49 28.39 -1.02
N VAL A 62 4.64 29.01 -0.19
CA VAL A 62 3.91 28.35 0.91
C VAL A 62 2.88 27.34 0.37
N LEU A 63 2.21 27.65 -0.74
CA LEU A 63 1.37 26.69 -1.46
C LEU A 63 2.18 25.54 -2.07
N PHE A 64 3.43 25.77 -2.49
CA PHE A 64 4.36 24.73 -2.95
C PHE A 64 4.97 23.90 -1.81
N LEU A 65 5.14 24.50 -0.63
CA LEU A 65 5.70 23.88 0.58
C LEU A 65 4.66 23.21 1.47
N LEU A 66 3.37 23.45 1.22
CA LEU A 66 2.30 22.60 1.71
C LEU A 66 2.14 21.47 0.69
N PRO A 67 2.78 20.30 0.85
CA PRO A 67 2.23 19.11 0.27
C PRO A 67 0.92 18.88 1.01
N ILE A 68 -0.16 19.56 0.61
CA ILE A 68 -1.49 19.03 0.80
C ILE A 68 -1.54 17.85 -0.15
N ARG A 69 -0.86 16.76 0.22
CA ARG A 69 -1.32 15.45 -0.22
C ARG A 69 -2.67 15.32 0.45
N ILE A 70 -3.72 15.69 -0.30
CA ILE A 70 -5.07 15.22 -0.05
C ILE A 70 -4.98 13.71 -0.25
N HIS A 71 -4.41 13.01 0.73
CA HIS A 71 -4.56 11.58 0.80
C HIS A 71 -6.04 11.38 1.08
N GLY A 72 -6.73 10.70 0.17
CA GLY A 72 -8.08 10.27 0.43
C GLY A 72 -8.14 9.53 1.76
N ILE A 73 -9.30 9.55 2.41
CA ILE A 73 -9.53 8.70 3.58
C ILE A 73 -9.23 7.26 3.14
N PRO A 74 -8.40 6.50 3.88
CA PRO A 74 -8.09 5.11 3.56
C PRO A 74 -9.39 4.32 3.37
N VAL A 75 -9.43 3.45 2.36
CA VAL A 75 -10.66 2.76 1.99
C VAL A 75 -10.88 1.58 2.92
N SER A 76 -12.13 1.39 3.37
CA SER A 76 -12.53 0.19 4.12
C SER A 76 -12.25 -1.05 3.27
N THR A 77 -11.39 -1.95 3.75
CA THR A 77 -10.90 -3.07 2.96
C THR A 77 -11.09 -4.40 3.68
N ILE A 78 -11.59 -5.39 2.97
CA ILE A 78 -11.56 -6.80 3.37
C ILE A 78 -10.52 -7.51 2.50
N LEU A 79 -9.63 -8.27 3.14
CA LEU A 79 -8.68 -9.14 2.45
C LEU A 79 -9.12 -10.60 2.58
N ASP A 80 -9.25 -11.30 1.46
CA ASP A 80 -9.50 -12.74 1.41
C ASP A 80 -8.30 -13.43 0.75
N THR A 81 -7.61 -14.25 1.54
CA THR A 81 -6.25 -14.75 1.24
C THR A 81 -6.13 -16.22 1.59
N ASP A 82 -5.40 -16.96 0.77
CA ASP A 82 -4.92 -18.31 1.10
C ASP A 82 -3.42 -18.30 1.41
N ILE A 83 -3.01 -17.34 2.23
CA ILE A 83 -1.62 -17.13 2.65
C ILE A 83 -0.90 -18.42 3.07
N GLY A 84 0.32 -18.57 2.56
CA GLY A 84 1.25 -19.63 2.90
C GLY A 84 1.29 -20.80 1.92
N THR A 85 0.43 -20.83 0.89
CA THR A 85 0.58 -21.75 -0.26
C THR A 85 1.72 -21.23 -1.15
N ALA A 86 1.46 -20.16 -1.89
CA ALA A 86 2.49 -19.35 -2.52
C ALA A 86 2.94 -18.26 -1.53
N TYR A 87 4.08 -17.63 -1.79
CA TYR A 87 4.67 -16.67 -0.86
C TYR A 87 4.16 -15.23 -1.04
N ASP A 88 3.44 -14.98 -2.12
CA ASP A 88 3.05 -13.65 -2.57
C ASP A 88 1.92 -13.02 -1.74
N ASP A 89 1.01 -13.81 -1.16
CA ASP A 89 0.05 -13.33 -0.16
C ASP A 89 0.73 -12.60 1.02
N GLN A 90 1.86 -13.12 1.51
CA GLN A 90 2.59 -12.54 2.64
C GLN A 90 3.14 -11.16 2.28
N VAL A 91 3.66 -10.99 1.05
CA VAL A 91 4.12 -9.69 0.55
C VAL A 91 2.95 -8.74 0.33
N ALA A 92 1.85 -9.24 -0.24
CA ALA A 92 0.61 -8.51 -0.45
C ALA A 92 0.04 -7.94 0.88
N LEU A 93 -0.16 -8.79 1.89
CA LEU A 93 -0.62 -8.37 3.22
C LEU A 93 0.35 -7.36 3.87
N THR A 94 1.65 -7.63 3.78
CA THR A 94 2.68 -6.74 4.37
C THR A 94 2.69 -5.36 3.70
N TYR A 95 2.47 -5.30 2.39
CA TYR A 95 2.30 -4.05 1.67
C TYR A 95 1.07 -3.27 2.15
N MET A 96 -0.07 -3.95 2.31
CA MET A 96 -1.30 -3.33 2.83
C MET A 96 -1.10 -2.74 4.23
N LEU A 97 -0.49 -3.50 5.13
CA LEU A 97 -0.18 -3.06 6.50
C LEU A 97 0.81 -1.89 6.54
N SER A 98 1.66 -1.79 5.51
CA SER A 98 2.61 -0.68 5.33
C SER A 98 1.96 0.57 4.73
N ARG A 99 0.83 0.41 4.02
CA ARG A 99 0.06 1.49 3.36
C ARG A 99 -1.30 1.75 4.02
N GLN A 100 -1.27 2.05 5.32
CA GLN A 100 -2.46 2.48 6.08
C GLN A 100 -3.02 3.83 5.61
N ASP A 101 -2.27 4.57 4.80
CA ASP A 101 -2.76 5.74 4.06
C ASP A 101 -3.70 5.37 2.90
N LEU A 102 -3.69 4.11 2.45
CA LEU A 102 -4.56 3.60 1.39
C LEU A 102 -5.62 2.62 1.92
N PHE A 103 -5.23 1.75 2.86
CA PHE A 103 -6.04 0.61 3.28
C PHE A 103 -6.43 0.72 4.76
N ASP A 104 -7.73 0.76 5.01
CA ASP A 104 -8.32 0.57 6.32
C ASP A 104 -8.83 -0.88 6.42
N LEU A 105 -7.93 -1.80 6.76
CA LEU A 105 -8.23 -3.22 6.89
C LEU A 105 -9.27 -3.47 7.98
N LYS A 106 -10.46 -3.91 7.58
CA LYS A 106 -11.60 -4.21 8.45
C LYS A 106 -11.71 -5.69 8.82
N LEU A 107 -11.23 -6.57 7.96
CA LEU A 107 -11.25 -8.01 8.16
C LEU A 107 -10.20 -8.66 7.26
N ILE A 108 -9.49 -9.66 7.79
CA ILE A 108 -8.71 -10.61 6.99
C ILE A 108 -9.36 -11.98 7.14
N ILE A 109 -9.87 -12.55 6.04
CA ILE A 109 -10.40 -13.91 6.02
C ILE A 109 -9.37 -14.85 5.39
N CYS A 110 -9.08 -15.93 6.10
CA CYS A 110 -8.18 -16.99 5.65
C CYS A 110 -8.99 -18.09 4.98
N SER A 111 -8.77 -18.30 3.68
CA SER A 111 -9.55 -19.23 2.87
C SER A 111 -8.78 -20.51 2.53
N THR A 112 -9.54 -21.59 2.35
CA THR A 112 -9.14 -22.91 1.84
C THR A 112 -8.06 -23.69 2.59
N SER A 113 -7.99 -24.99 2.30
CA SER A 113 -7.06 -25.94 2.91
C SER A 113 -7.04 -25.83 4.46
N ASN A 114 -5.85 -25.73 5.08
CA ASN A 114 -5.71 -25.55 6.52
C ASN A 114 -5.84 -24.08 6.95
N THR A 115 -7.07 -23.56 6.97
CA THR A 115 -7.37 -22.15 7.32
C THR A 115 -6.91 -21.74 8.73
N THR A 116 -6.77 -22.68 9.66
CA THR A 116 -6.23 -22.39 11.00
C THR A 116 -4.73 -22.09 10.94
N ALA A 117 -3.96 -22.89 10.19
CA ALA A 117 -2.55 -22.63 9.95
C ALA A 117 -2.33 -21.29 9.22
N ARG A 118 -3.17 -20.98 8.23
CA ARG A 118 -3.15 -19.69 7.52
C ARG A 118 -3.41 -18.52 8.47
N ALA A 119 -4.43 -18.65 9.33
CA ALA A 119 -4.74 -17.65 10.36
C ALA A 119 -3.57 -17.44 11.33
N GLN A 120 -2.77 -18.47 11.65
CA GLN A 120 -1.57 -18.31 12.48
C GLN A 120 -0.48 -17.48 11.79
N ILE A 121 -0.29 -17.65 10.47
CA ILE A 121 0.63 -16.82 9.68
C ILE A 121 0.18 -15.35 9.70
N VAL A 122 -1.12 -15.10 9.48
CA VAL A 122 -1.69 -13.74 9.59
C VAL A 122 -1.50 -13.19 11.01
N ALA A 123 -1.80 -13.98 12.04
CA ALA A 123 -1.68 -13.55 13.43
C ALA A 123 -0.24 -13.16 13.81
N LYS A 124 0.74 -13.98 13.41
CA LYS A 124 2.16 -13.66 13.65
C LYS A 124 2.57 -12.39 12.89
N THR A 125 2.12 -12.24 11.64
CA THR A 125 2.34 -11.02 10.85
C THR A 125 1.75 -9.78 11.52
N LEU A 126 0.48 -9.81 11.91
CA LEU A 126 -0.20 -8.69 12.58
C LEU A 126 0.46 -8.33 13.91
N SER A 127 0.96 -9.31 14.65
CA SER A 127 1.67 -9.07 15.92
C SER A 127 2.94 -8.23 15.73
N ILE A 128 3.67 -8.45 14.62
CA ILE A 128 4.88 -7.68 14.28
C ILE A 128 4.53 -6.23 13.96
N PHE A 129 3.40 -6.02 13.29
CA PHE A 129 2.84 -4.69 13.02
C PHE A 129 2.09 -4.07 14.21
N LYS A 130 1.90 -4.82 15.31
CA LYS A 130 1.06 -4.47 16.46
C LYS A 130 -0.37 -4.08 16.07
N ARG A 131 -0.91 -4.72 15.03
CA ARG A 131 -2.28 -4.48 14.49
C ARG A 131 -3.27 -5.52 15.01
N PHE A 132 -3.40 -5.59 16.33
CA PHE A 132 -4.36 -6.46 17.01
C PHE A 132 -5.82 -6.03 16.81
N ASP A 133 -6.02 -4.79 16.37
CA ASP A 133 -7.32 -4.22 16.02
C ASP A 133 -7.95 -4.80 14.75
N ILE A 134 -7.17 -5.47 13.89
CA ILE A 134 -7.67 -6.11 12.67
C ILE A 134 -8.17 -7.53 13.03
N PRO A 135 -9.47 -7.83 12.87
CA PRO A 135 -9.99 -9.17 13.10
C PRO A 135 -9.50 -10.17 12.05
N ILE A 136 -9.17 -11.39 12.48
CA ILE A 136 -8.86 -12.53 11.62
C ILE A 136 -10.05 -13.49 11.62
N ALA A 137 -10.63 -13.73 10.45
CA ALA A 137 -11.66 -14.73 10.22
C ALA A 137 -11.06 -16.04 9.73
N ILE A 138 -11.39 -17.14 10.40
CA ILE A 138 -11.00 -18.49 9.99
C ILE A 138 -12.08 -19.01 9.03
N GLY A 139 -11.77 -19.08 7.73
CA GLY A 139 -12.64 -19.68 6.74
C GLY A 139 -12.77 -21.19 6.92
N ARG A 140 -13.56 -21.82 6.05
CA ARG A 140 -13.80 -23.26 6.11
C ARG A 140 -12.50 -24.04 5.91
N TYR A 141 -12.20 -24.92 6.86
CA TYR A 141 -11.15 -25.93 6.70
C TYR A 141 -11.55 -26.93 5.60
N ILE A 142 -10.66 -27.15 4.64
CA ILE A 142 -10.81 -28.15 3.59
C ILE A 142 -9.66 -29.15 3.77
N ASN A 143 -10.01 -30.41 4.02
CA ASN A 143 -9.01 -31.47 4.15
C ASN A 143 -8.53 -31.92 2.77
N ASP A 144 -7.61 -31.18 2.18
CA ASP A 144 -6.93 -31.51 0.95
C ASP A 144 -5.44 -31.83 1.21
N SER A 145 -4.70 -32.17 0.16
CA SER A 145 -3.26 -32.42 0.25
C SER A 145 -2.42 -31.15 0.08
N ASN A 146 -3.02 -29.96 0.09
CA ASN A 146 -2.27 -28.73 -0.12
C ASN A 146 -1.46 -28.40 1.12
N HIS A 147 -0.17 -28.20 0.89
CA HIS A 147 0.77 -27.91 1.96
C HIS A 147 0.86 -26.39 2.17
N VAL A 148 0.72 -25.94 3.41
CA VAL A 148 0.92 -24.54 3.81
C VAL A 148 2.40 -24.35 4.15
N TYR A 149 3.24 -24.17 3.14
CA TYR A 149 4.71 -24.13 3.24
C TYR A 149 5.22 -23.06 4.21
N GLU A 150 4.52 -21.94 4.36
CA GLU A 150 4.92 -20.87 5.29
C GLU A 150 4.57 -21.18 6.75
N TYR A 151 3.72 -22.18 7.04
CA TYR A 151 3.22 -22.45 8.39
C TYR A 151 4.35 -22.67 9.42
N ARG A 152 5.45 -23.31 9.03
CA ARG A 152 6.62 -23.51 9.91
C ARG A 152 7.21 -22.21 10.44
N TRP A 153 7.07 -21.10 9.71
CA TRP A 153 7.50 -19.80 10.22
C TRP A 153 6.60 -19.32 11.36
N ALA A 154 5.33 -19.71 11.40
CA ALA A 154 4.34 -19.26 12.38
C ALA A 154 3.98 -20.31 13.46
N GLU A 155 4.58 -21.50 13.43
CA GLU A 155 4.23 -22.62 14.32
C GLU A 155 4.41 -22.31 15.82
N ASP A 156 5.32 -21.38 16.14
CA ASP A 156 5.62 -20.90 17.49
C ASP A 156 4.67 -19.80 17.98
N TYR A 157 3.74 -19.34 17.14
CA TYR A 157 2.81 -18.27 17.44
C TYR A 157 1.36 -18.75 17.32
N SER A 158 0.75 -19.09 18.46
CA SER A 158 -0.61 -19.61 18.50
C SER A 158 -1.67 -18.51 18.36
N LEU A 159 -2.87 -18.89 17.87
CA LEU A 159 -4.03 -17.99 17.86
C LEU A 159 -4.47 -17.59 19.27
N GLU A 160 -4.28 -18.47 20.25
CA GLU A 160 -4.50 -18.14 21.67
C GLU A 160 -3.57 -17.02 22.13
N LYS A 161 -2.28 -17.08 21.74
CA LYS A 161 -1.34 -16.01 22.03
C LYS A 161 -1.77 -14.68 21.39
N PHE A 162 -2.22 -14.71 20.14
CA PHE A 162 -2.74 -13.51 19.47
C PHE A 162 -3.93 -12.90 20.21
N ASN A 163 -4.89 -13.72 20.64
CA ASN A 163 -6.03 -13.28 21.45
C ASN A 163 -5.58 -12.69 22.80
N ASN A 164 -4.63 -13.32 23.48
CA ASN A 164 -4.08 -12.83 24.75
C ASN A 164 -3.36 -11.48 24.60
N ASP A 165 -2.75 -11.23 23.44
CA ASP A 165 -2.12 -9.96 23.10
C ASP A 165 -3.14 -8.88 22.64
N GLY A 166 -4.45 -9.18 22.71
CA GLY A 166 -5.56 -8.26 22.41
C GLY A 166 -6.15 -8.38 21.01
N GLY A 167 -5.72 -9.38 20.24
CA GLY A 167 -6.23 -9.68 18.90
C GLY A 167 -7.64 -10.27 18.92
N VAL A 168 -8.33 -10.21 17.77
CA VAL A 168 -9.67 -10.81 17.59
C VAL A 168 -9.62 -11.93 16.57
N ILE A 169 -9.96 -13.14 16.99
CA ILE A 169 -10.15 -14.31 16.12
C ILE A 169 -11.64 -14.64 16.01
N LEU A 170 -12.12 -14.75 14.77
CA LEU A 170 -13.51 -15.11 14.44
C LEU A 170 -13.52 -16.51 13.82
N LEU A 171 -14.07 -17.48 14.54
CA LEU A 171 -14.02 -18.89 14.16
C LEU A 171 -14.96 -19.26 13.01
N ASP A 172 -16.06 -18.52 12.83
CA ASP A 172 -16.97 -18.66 11.70
C ASP A 172 -16.65 -17.58 10.67
N GLY A 173 -15.70 -17.87 9.79
CA GLY A 173 -15.21 -16.91 8.81
C GLY A 173 -16.26 -16.47 7.79
N GLU A 174 -17.14 -17.36 7.35
CA GLU A 174 -18.22 -16.99 6.42
C GLU A 174 -19.23 -16.05 7.08
N GLN A 175 -19.60 -16.30 8.34
CA GLN A 175 -20.48 -15.40 9.08
C GLN A 175 -19.80 -14.06 9.40
N ALA A 176 -18.51 -14.06 9.72
CA ALA A 176 -17.72 -12.85 9.90
C ALA A 176 -17.66 -12.01 8.62
N LEU A 177 -17.39 -12.67 7.48
CA LEU A 177 -17.39 -12.04 6.16
C LEU A 177 -18.75 -11.43 5.82
N PHE A 178 -19.83 -12.18 6.00
CA PHE A 178 -21.19 -11.66 5.82
C PHE A 178 -21.44 -10.40 6.67
N ASN A 179 -21.06 -10.45 7.96
CA ASN A 179 -21.28 -9.34 8.89
C ASN A 179 -20.48 -8.09 8.48
N GLU A 180 -19.26 -8.26 7.98
CA GLU A 180 -18.43 -7.13 7.54
C GLU A 180 -18.92 -6.55 6.22
N MET A 181 -19.20 -7.38 5.21
CA MET A 181 -19.72 -6.93 3.91
C MET A 181 -21.04 -6.16 4.06
N LYS A 182 -21.90 -6.55 5.01
CA LYS A 182 -23.17 -5.87 5.30
C LYS A 182 -23.00 -4.41 5.76
N LYS A 183 -21.80 -4.03 6.22
CA LYS A 183 -21.51 -2.64 6.62
C LYS A 183 -21.20 -1.73 5.43
N ALA A 184 -21.00 -2.27 4.23
CA ALA A 184 -20.82 -1.48 3.02
C ALA A 184 -22.14 -0.80 2.65
N SER A 185 -22.08 0.48 2.29
CA SER A 185 -23.22 1.30 1.86
C SER A 185 -22.79 2.31 0.81
N ALA A 186 -23.72 3.06 0.22
CA ALA A 186 -23.40 4.11 -0.75
C ALA A 186 -22.45 5.18 -0.17
N GLU A 187 -22.49 5.41 1.14
CA GLU A 187 -21.66 6.36 1.88
C GLU A 187 -20.32 5.76 2.33
N ASN A 188 -20.18 4.42 2.30
CA ASN A 188 -18.99 3.71 2.71
C ASN A 188 -18.74 2.51 1.78
N ILE A 189 -18.17 2.80 0.62
CA ILE A 189 -17.78 1.77 -0.36
C ILE A 189 -16.61 0.96 0.17
N TYR A 190 -16.74 -0.37 0.11
CA TYR A 190 -15.66 -1.27 0.50
C TYR A 190 -14.83 -1.71 -0.71
N HIS A 191 -13.54 -1.92 -0.47
CA HIS A 191 -12.72 -2.74 -1.34
C HIS A 191 -12.70 -4.17 -0.80
N TYR A 192 -12.95 -5.13 -1.69
CA TYR A 192 -12.80 -6.55 -1.40
C TYR A 192 -11.65 -7.08 -2.26
N ILE A 193 -10.56 -7.46 -1.61
CA ILE A 193 -9.36 -7.94 -2.30
C ILE A 193 -9.32 -9.45 -2.17
N GLN A 194 -9.54 -10.13 -3.30
CA GLN A 194 -9.55 -11.58 -3.41
C GLN A 194 -8.21 -12.05 -3.97
N ILE A 195 -7.37 -12.64 -3.13
CA ILE A 195 -6.07 -13.18 -3.54
C ILE A 195 -5.92 -14.69 -3.28
N GLY A 196 -6.91 -15.32 -2.64
CA GLY A 196 -7.06 -16.78 -2.67
C GLY A 196 -8.26 -17.27 -3.48
N PRO A 197 -8.62 -18.57 -3.41
CA PRO A 197 -9.85 -19.07 -4.00
C PRO A 197 -11.11 -18.45 -3.36
N ALA A 198 -12.10 -18.12 -4.18
CA ALA A 198 -13.29 -17.36 -3.77
C ALA A 198 -14.30 -18.14 -2.91
N THR A 199 -13.92 -19.25 -2.28
CA THR A 199 -14.83 -20.19 -1.58
C THR A 199 -15.70 -19.50 -0.54
N SER A 200 -15.11 -18.76 0.39
CA SER A 200 -15.86 -18.06 1.46
C SER A 200 -16.80 -17.01 0.86
N LEU A 201 -16.30 -16.21 -0.08
CA LEU A 201 -17.08 -15.19 -0.78
C LEU A 201 -18.26 -15.78 -1.56
N GLY A 202 -18.01 -16.84 -2.33
CA GLY A 202 -19.00 -17.52 -3.15
C GLY A 202 -20.15 -18.05 -2.31
N HIS A 203 -19.87 -18.71 -1.17
CA HIS A 203 -20.92 -19.17 -0.26
C HIS A 203 -21.73 -18.02 0.35
N VAL A 204 -21.08 -16.92 0.74
CA VAL A 204 -21.76 -15.74 1.29
C VAL A 204 -22.67 -15.11 0.24
N LEU A 205 -22.19 -14.92 -0.99
CA LEU A 205 -22.95 -14.30 -2.08
C LEU A 205 -24.05 -15.21 -2.63
N GLN A 206 -23.89 -16.53 -2.62
CA GLN A 206 -24.97 -17.46 -2.96
C GLN A 206 -26.18 -17.30 -2.01
N LYS A 207 -25.93 -17.03 -0.73
CA LYS A 207 -26.97 -16.80 0.28
C LYS A 207 -27.52 -15.38 0.23
N GLN A 208 -26.66 -14.38 0.01
CA GLN A 208 -27.04 -12.97 -0.05
C GLN A 208 -26.32 -12.24 -1.21
N PRO A 209 -26.85 -12.32 -2.44
CA PRO A 209 -26.23 -11.68 -3.61
C PRO A 209 -26.13 -10.15 -3.49
N SER A 210 -27.04 -9.51 -2.75
CA SER A 210 -27.08 -8.04 -2.64
C SER A 210 -25.89 -7.43 -1.90
N LEU A 211 -25.05 -8.24 -1.25
CA LEU A 211 -23.85 -7.74 -0.54
C LEU A 211 -22.80 -7.15 -1.51
N SER A 212 -22.82 -7.53 -2.79
CA SER A 212 -21.86 -7.00 -3.77
C SER A 212 -22.12 -5.54 -4.17
N LEU A 213 -23.33 -5.03 -3.94
CA LEU A 213 -23.82 -3.75 -4.51
C LEU A 213 -23.04 -2.51 -4.06
N TYR A 214 -22.32 -2.59 -2.93
CA TYR A 214 -21.52 -1.50 -2.38
C TYR A 214 -20.02 -1.83 -2.29
N ILE A 215 -19.59 -2.81 -3.08
CA ILE A 215 -18.24 -3.34 -3.04
C ILE A 215 -17.57 -3.20 -4.41
N ARG A 216 -16.31 -2.76 -4.38
CA ARG A 216 -15.37 -2.92 -5.50
C ARG A 216 -14.52 -4.14 -5.24
N VAL A 217 -14.48 -5.08 -6.17
CA VAL A 217 -13.66 -6.28 -6.06
C VAL A 217 -12.38 -6.12 -6.88
N PHE A 218 -11.27 -6.53 -6.29
CA PHE A 218 -9.95 -6.61 -6.92
C PHE A 218 -9.44 -8.03 -6.73
N ALA A 219 -9.39 -8.81 -7.81
CA ALA A 219 -9.09 -10.24 -7.72
C ALA A 219 -7.80 -10.62 -8.44
N MET A 220 -6.93 -11.41 -7.80
CA MET A 220 -5.96 -12.25 -8.49
C MET A 220 -6.70 -13.53 -8.87
N ALA A 221 -7.02 -13.66 -10.16
CA ALA A 221 -7.72 -14.81 -10.68
C ALA A 221 -7.66 -14.86 -12.21
N GLY A 222 -7.76 -16.08 -12.75
CA GLY A 222 -8.00 -16.31 -14.16
C GLY A 222 -6.80 -16.18 -15.07
N SER A 223 -7.01 -16.68 -16.29
CA SER A 223 -6.02 -16.75 -17.37
C SER A 223 -6.78 -16.61 -18.68
N LEU A 224 -6.61 -15.48 -19.39
CA LEU A 224 -7.41 -15.16 -20.57
C LEU A 224 -6.72 -15.58 -21.84
N TYR A 225 -5.52 -15.06 -22.07
CA TYR A 225 -4.74 -15.31 -23.29
C TYR A 225 -3.40 -15.98 -22.97
N ASN A 226 -2.83 -15.74 -21.78
CA ASN A 226 -1.60 -16.39 -21.32
C ASN A 226 -1.86 -17.31 -20.12
N GLY A 227 -1.23 -18.50 -20.12
CA GLY A 227 -1.20 -19.43 -19.00
C GLY A 227 0.02 -19.24 -18.10
N TYR A 228 0.22 -20.17 -17.15
CA TYR A 228 1.39 -20.15 -16.26
C TYR A 228 2.71 -20.15 -17.02
N GLU A 229 3.76 -19.63 -16.39
CA GLU A 229 5.13 -19.60 -16.93
C GLU A 229 5.20 -18.89 -18.30
N ASN A 230 4.34 -17.88 -18.49
CA ASN A 230 4.20 -17.13 -19.73
C ASN A 230 3.84 -18.02 -20.95
N SER A 231 3.13 -19.13 -20.72
CA SER A 231 2.56 -19.96 -21.78
C SER A 231 1.59 -19.16 -22.64
N SER A 232 1.62 -19.34 -23.97
CA SER A 232 0.65 -18.76 -24.90
C SER A 232 -0.71 -19.47 -24.91
N THR A 233 -0.88 -20.51 -24.07
CA THR A 233 -2.13 -21.23 -23.91
C THR A 233 -2.71 -20.93 -22.54
N PRO A 234 -3.96 -20.41 -22.47
CA PRO A 234 -4.62 -20.15 -21.20
C PRO A 234 -4.70 -21.40 -20.31
N SER A 235 -4.49 -21.22 -19.02
CA SER A 235 -4.57 -22.26 -18.01
C SER A 235 -5.90 -22.20 -17.27
N LYS A 236 -6.22 -23.28 -16.57
CA LYS A 236 -7.14 -23.20 -15.44
C LYS A 236 -6.31 -22.60 -14.31
N GLU A 237 -6.59 -21.35 -14.01
CA GLU A 237 -5.85 -20.64 -12.97
C GLU A 237 -6.33 -21.15 -11.60
N TYR A 238 -5.39 -21.36 -10.68
CA TYR A 238 -5.57 -22.04 -9.41
C TYR A 238 -6.73 -21.50 -8.57
N ASN A 239 -6.82 -20.17 -8.36
CA ASN A 239 -7.88 -19.56 -7.55
C ASN A 239 -9.28 -19.77 -8.17
N VAL A 240 -9.36 -19.91 -9.49
CA VAL A 240 -10.60 -20.27 -10.21
C VAL A 240 -10.86 -21.79 -10.17
N GLU A 241 -9.86 -22.62 -10.45
CA GLU A 241 -10.01 -24.08 -10.56
C GLU A 241 -10.31 -24.73 -9.21
N TYR A 242 -9.74 -24.19 -8.12
CA TYR A 242 -9.90 -24.74 -6.77
C TYR A 242 -11.37 -24.79 -6.34
N ASP A 243 -12.15 -23.76 -6.69
CA ASP A 243 -13.59 -23.71 -6.43
C ASP A 243 -14.33 -22.98 -7.55
N ILE A 244 -14.60 -23.74 -8.62
CA ILE A 244 -15.24 -23.25 -9.85
C ILE A 244 -16.60 -22.60 -9.56
N GLN A 245 -17.41 -23.18 -8.67
CA GLN A 245 -18.75 -22.68 -8.40
C GLN A 245 -18.71 -21.33 -7.65
N SER A 246 -17.80 -21.20 -6.69
CA SER A 246 -17.60 -19.94 -5.99
C SER A 246 -16.98 -18.87 -6.88
N ALA A 247 -16.04 -19.25 -7.76
CA ALA A 247 -15.51 -18.35 -8.78
C ALA A 247 -16.60 -17.88 -9.76
N GLN A 248 -17.48 -18.77 -10.24
CA GLN A 248 -18.64 -18.41 -11.04
C GLN A 248 -19.57 -17.42 -10.32
N THR A 249 -19.78 -17.62 -9.03
CA THR A 249 -20.59 -16.71 -8.19
C THR A 249 -19.93 -15.33 -8.13
N MET A 250 -18.62 -15.25 -7.85
CA MET A 250 -17.88 -14.00 -7.84
C MET A 250 -17.93 -13.29 -9.21
N PHE A 251 -17.69 -14.00 -10.31
CA PHE A 251 -17.70 -13.43 -11.66
C PHE A 251 -19.06 -12.90 -12.11
N SER A 252 -20.15 -13.52 -11.64
CA SER A 252 -21.51 -13.12 -12.00
C SER A 252 -22.12 -12.06 -11.07
N SER A 253 -21.52 -11.75 -9.92
CA SER A 253 -22.05 -10.83 -8.90
C SER A 253 -21.99 -9.35 -9.29
N ASP A 254 -22.95 -8.54 -8.81
CA ASP A 254 -23.15 -7.13 -9.20
C ASP A 254 -22.24 -6.18 -8.42
N TRP A 255 -20.95 -6.21 -8.74
CA TRP A 255 -19.94 -5.31 -8.18
C TRP A 255 -20.07 -3.89 -8.73
N ILE A 256 -19.75 -2.88 -7.93
CA ILE A 256 -19.58 -1.48 -8.41
C ILE A 256 -18.43 -1.41 -9.41
N HIS A 257 -17.36 -2.14 -9.11
CA HIS A 257 -16.19 -2.26 -9.95
C HIS A 257 -15.59 -3.64 -9.76
N PHE A 258 -15.13 -4.24 -10.86
CA PHE A 258 -14.35 -5.47 -10.82
C PHE A 258 -13.06 -5.25 -11.58
N SER A 259 -11.94 -5.20 -10.85
CA SER A 259 -10.60 -5.28 -11.40
C SER A 259 -10.05 -6.71 -11.31
N LEU A 260 -9.58 -7.24 -12.43
CA LEU A 260 -8.99 -8.58 -12.51
C LEU A 260 -7.50 -8.47 -12.82
N ALA A 261 -6.69 -9.16 -12.02
CA ALA A 261 -5.27 -9.40 -12.21
C ALA A 261 -5.06 -10.87 -12.63
N PRO A 262 -5.18 -11.19 -13.93
CA PRO A 262 -4.99 -12.54 -14.45
C PRO A 262 -3.52 -12.85 -14.75
N LEU A 263 -3.24 -14.12 -15.08
CA LEU A 263 -1.91 -14.60 -15.52
C LEU A 263 -1.30 -13.76 -16.64
N ASP A 264 -2.13 -13.16 -17.51
CA ASP A 264 -1.71 -12.25 -18.57
C ASP A 264 -0.80 -11.11 -18.09
N CYS A 265 -0.99 -10.63 -16.84
CA CYS A 265 -0.12 -9.64 -16.22
C CYS A 265 0.72 -10.20 -15.07
N THR A 266 0.17 -11.11 -14.27
CA THR A 266 0.81 -11.52 -13.02
C THR A 266 2.07 -12.36 -13.23
N ASN A 267 2.19 -13.08 -14.35
CA ASN A 267 3.39 -13.86 -14.68
C ASN A 267 4.69 -13.04 -14.67
N PHE A 268 4.61 -11.72 -14.82
CA PHE A 268 5.77 -10.83 -14.87
C PHE A 268 6.09 -10.15 -13.54
N MET A 269 5.25 -10.37 -12.52
CA MET A 269 5.41 -9.76 -11.20
C MET A 269 6.52 -10.47 -10.43
N GLN A 270 7.77 -10.08 -10.63
CA GLN A 270 8.90 -10.61 -9.89
C GLN A 270 9.83 -9.48 -9.48
N PHE A 271 10.38 -9.55 -8.27
CA PHE A 271 11.30 -8.55 -7.74
C PHE A 271 12.68 -9.17 -7.54
N TYR A 272 13.66 -8.68 -8.30
CA TYR A 272 15.03 -9.21 -8.32
C TYR A 272 16.05 -8.10 -8.57
N GLY A 273 17.33 -8.46 -8.68
CA GLY A 273 18.40 -7.54 -9.04
C GLY A 273 18.58 -6.40 -8.04
N LEU A 274 18.85 -5.18 -8.51
CA LEU A 274 19.10 -4.01 -7.65
C LEU A 274 17.93 -3.68 -6.73
N LEU A 275 16.69 -3.89 -7.18
CA LEU A 275 15.49 -3.68 -6.37
C LEU A 275 15.51 -4.62 -5.16
N TRP A 276 15.71 -5.92 -5.38
CA TRP A 276 15.75 -6.90 -4.30
C TRP A 276 16.98 -6.73 -3.41
N GLN A 277 18.16 -6.46 -3.97
CA GLN A 277 19.37 -6.17 -3.19
C GLN A 277 19.20 -4.96 -2.27
N LYS A 278 18.51 -3.91 -2.75
CA LYS A 278 18.14 -2.76 -1.93
C LYS A 278 17.16 -3.15 -0.83
N PHE A 279 16.18 -4.02 -1.10
CA PHE A 279 15.28 -4.51 -0.06
C PHE A 279 16.04 -5.30 1.02
N LEU A 280 16.95 -6.21 0.61
CA LEU A 280 17.80 -6.99 1.51
C LEU A 280 18.73 -6.12 2.36
N SER A 281 19.13 -4.93 1.90
CA SER A 281 20.02 -4.05 2.68
C SER A 281 19.36 -3.45 3.93
N TYR A 282 18.02 -3.51 4.02
CA TYR A 282 17.28 -3.11 5.23
C TYR A 282 17.24 -4.19 6.32
N ARG A 283 17.81 -5.38 6.08
CA ARG A 283 17.95 -6.41 7.12
C ARG A 283 18.63 -5.87 8.37
N ASN A 284 18.22 -6.35 9.53
CA ASN A 284 18.66 -5.91 10.86
C ASN A 284 18.31 -4.45 11.21
N THR A 285 17.73 -3.68 10.28
CA THR A 285 17.30 -2.28 10.53
C THR A 285 15.78 -2.10 10.48
N SER A 286 15.08 -3.03 9.80
CA SER A 286 13.62 -3.09 9.71
C SER A 286 13.15 -4.48 10.10
N ARG A 287 12.36 -4.59 11.18
CA ARG A 287 11.84 -5.89 11.66
C ARG A 287 10.89 -6.50 10.64
N ILE A 288 10.16 -5.65 9.91
CA ILE A 288 9.24 -6.08 8.85
C ILE A 288 10.01 -6.69 7.67
N VAL A 289 11.16 -6.11 7.30
CA VAL A 289 12.02 -6.69 6.25
C VAL A 289 12.61 -8.02 6.71
N ASP A 290 13.09 -8.08 7.96
CA ASP A 290 13.61 -9.34 8.52
C ASP A 290 12.53 -10.42 8.55
N MET A 291 11.29 -10.07 8.92
CA MET A 291 10.12 -10.96 8.90
C MET A 291 9.90 -11.57 7.51
N ILE A 292 9.83 -10.74 6.47
CA ILE A 292 9.64 -11.20 5.09
C ILE A 292 10.77 -12.18 4.70
N ILE A 293 12.03 -11.82 4.94
CA ILE A 293 13.12 -12.67 4.48
C ILE A 293 13.21 -13.96 5.30
N GLU A 294 12.91 -13.92 6.61
CA GLU A 294 12.78 -15.10 7.47
C GLU A 294 11.68 -16.03 6.98
N SER A 295 10.45 -15.53 6.82
CA SER A 295 9.30 -16.35 6.45
C SER A 295 9.45 -16.90 5.02
N TYR A 296 9.95 -16.09 4.09
CA TYR A 296 10.30 -16.53 2.73
C TYR A 296 11.34 -17.65 2.73
N THR A 297 12.39 -17.53 3.55
CA THR A 297 13.44 -18.54 3.63
C THR A 297 12.91 -19.86 4.17
N ILE A 298 12.01 -19.82 5.15
CA ILE A 298 11.37 -21.02 5.70
C ILE A 298 10.44 -21.64 4.66
N TRP A 299 9.54 -20.85 4.07
CA TRP A 299 8.64 -21.28 2.99
C TRP A 299 9.40 -21.95 1.83
N TYR A 300 10.50 -21.33 1.38
CA TYR A 300 11.33 -21.83 0.30
C TYR A 300 11.90 -23.21 0.61
N ASN A 301 12.41 -23.38 1.84
CA ASN A 301 13.02 -24.63 2.29
C ASN A 301 11.99 -25.73 2.58
N ASP A 302 10.78 -25.37 3.00
CA ASP A 302 9.72 -26.33 3.33
C ASP A 302 9.02 -26.92 2.09
N GLY A 303 9.34 -26.40 0.89
CA GLY A 303 8.87 -26.99 -0.36
C GLY A 303 8.60 -25.98 -1.46
N GLY A 304 8.49 -24.69 -1.12
CA GLY A 304 8.24 -23.61 -2.08
C GLY A 304 9.24 -23.60 -3.25
N LYS A 305 10.50 -23.98 -3.01
CA LYS A 305 11.53 -24.11 -4.06
C LYS A 305 11.20 -25.07 -5.22
N LYS A 306 10.20 -25.93 -5.06
CA LYS A 306 9.74 -26.88 -6.10
C LYS A 306 8.62 -26.30 -6.97
N ILE A 307 8.02 -25.18 -6.57
CA ILE A 307 6.97 -24.52 -7.35
C ILE A 307 7.64 -23.82 -8.53
N SER A 308 7.12 -24.04 -9.74
CA SER A 308 7.76 -23.55 -10.96
C SER A 308 7.86 -22.02 -11.02
N SER A 309 6.85 -21.31 -10.51
CA SER A 309 6.84 -19.84 -10.40
C SER A 309 7.94 -19.26 -9.49
N THR A 310 8.67 -20.12 -8.75
CA THR A 310 9.82 -19.70 -7.92
C THR A 310 11.13 -19.66 -8.70
N LEU A 311 11.23 -20.38 -9.81
CA LEU A 311 12.48 -20.49 -10.56
C LEU A 311 12.73 -19.23 -11.41
N PRO A 312 14.00 -18.82 -11.60
CA PRO A 312 15.23 -19.41 -11.06
C PRO A 312 15.64 -18.84 -9.69
N TYR A 313 14.76 -18.09 -9.01
CA TYR A 313 15.14 -17.29 -7.86
C TYR A 313 15.18 -18.10 -6.55
N THR A 314 15.96 -17.56 -5.62
CA THR A 314 16.01 -17.97 -4.22
C THR A 314 15.85 -16.72 -3.35
N PRO A 315 15.58 -16.83 -2.04
CA PRO A 315 15.48 -15.67 -1.15
C PRO A 315 16.68 -14.70 -1.19
N GLN A 316 17.85 -15.18 -1.61
CA GLN A 316 19.06 -14.36 -1.77
C GLN A 316 19.06 -13.52 -3.05
N TRP A 317 18.34 -13.95 -4.10
CA TRP A 317 18.45 -13.39 -5.46
C TRP A 317 17.18 -12.71 -5.98
N GLY A 318 16.01 -13.12 -5.48
CA GLY A 318 14.74 -12.53 -5.88
C GLY A 318 13.53 -13.26 -5.32
N THR A 319 12.35 -12.82 -5.74
CA THR A 319 11.07 -13.42 -5.36
C THR A 319 10.61 -14.48 -6.37
N PRO A 320 9.67 -15.37 -6.00
CA PRO A 320 8.82 -16.02 -6.99
C PRO A 320 7.97 -14.99 -7.75
N GLU A 321 7.14 -15.46 -8.69
CA GLU A 321 6.01 -14.67 -9.21
C GLU A 321 5.14 -14.20 -8.02
N MET A 322 4.75 -12.92 -8.08
CA MET A 322 4.07 -12.15 -7.04
C MET A 322 2.68 -11.78 -7.54
N HIS A 323 1.86 -12.79 -7.80
CA HIS A 323 0.58 -12.64 -8.44
C HIS A 323 -0.36 -11.76 -7.63
N ASP A 324 -0.48 -12.05 -6.34
CA ASP A 324 -1.41 -11.39 -5.43
C ASP A 324 -1.07 -9.91 -5.20
N VAL A 325 0.22 -9.60 -5.24
CA VAL A 325 0.74 -8.25 -5.08
C VAL A 325 0.16 -7.32 -6.16
N LEU A 326 -0.10 -7.82 -7.37
CA LEU A 326 -0.69 -6.99 -8.42
C LEU A 326 -2.13 -6.60 -8.10
N ALA A 327 -2.96 -7.53 -7.62
CA ALA A 327 -4.35 -7.25 -7.27
C ALA A 327 -4.42 -6.20 -6.13
N VAL A 328 -3.58 -6.36 -5.10
CA VAL A 328 -3.47 -5.37 -4.02
C VAL A 328 -2.97 -4.03 -4.55
N TYR A 329 -1.92 -4.02 -5.38
CA TYR A 329 -1.37 -2.78 -5.93
C TYR A 329 -2.42 -2.00 -6.74
N LEU A 330 -3.13 -2.68 -7.65
CA LEU A 330 -4.22 -2.09 -8.46
C LEU A 330 -5.33 -1.52 -7.57
N SER A 331 -5.68 -2.21 -6.48
CA SER A 331 -6.66 -1.69 -5.53
C SER A 331 -6.23 -0.39 -4.83
N GLY A 332 -4.94 -0.22 -4.60
CA GLY A 332 -4.36 0.96 -3.94
C GLY A 332 -4.19 2.17 -4.86
N ILE A 333 -4.14 1.95 -6.18
CA ILE A 333 -4.00 3.03 -7.16
C ILE A 333 -5.32 3.38 -7.88
N TYR A 334 -6.39 2.63 -7.64
CA TYR A 334 -7.72 2.90 -8.18
C TYR A 334 -8.15 4.36 -7.93
N PRO A 335 -8.72 5.08 -8.92
CA PRO A 335 -9.17 4.59 -10.24
C PRO A 335 -8.09 4.58 -11.33
N SER A 336 -6.83 4.84 -11.01
CA SER A 336 -5.72 4.63 -11.96
C SER A 336 -5.46 3.15 -12.17
N MET A 337 -4.95 2.82 -13.35
CA MET A 337 -4.44 1.48 -13.67
C MET A 337 -2.96 1.50 -14.09
N SER A 338 -2.31 2.66 -14.15
CA SER A 338 -0.91 2.76 -14.57
C SER A 338 0.02 2.11 -13.54
N PRO A 339 1.03 1.30 -13.94
CA PRO A 339 1.57 1.15 -15.29
C PRO A 339 0.98 -0.03 -16.09
N THR A 340 -0.23 -0.48 -15.78
CA THR A 340 -0.92 -1.55 -16.52
C THR A 340 -1.85 -1.00 -17.60
N ILE A 341 -2.11 -1.81 -18.62
CA ILE A 341 -3.14 -1.57 -19.64
C ILE A 341 -4.22 -2.62 -19.42
N SER A 342 -5.38 -2.14 -18.97
CA SER A 342 -6.56 -2.97 -18.74
C SER A 342 -7.63 -2.75 -19.80
N LYS A 343 -8.45 -3.77 -20.03
CA LYS A 343 -9.64 -3.68 -20.89
C LYS A 343 -10.88 -4.14 -20.13
N LEU A 344 -12.00 -3.48 -20.41
CA LEU A 344 -13.32 -3.94 -20.05
C LEU A 344 -13.69 -5.12 -20.96
N LEU A 345 -13.89 -6.30 -20.36
CA LEU A 345 -14.21 -7.53 -21.07
C LEU A 345 -15.42 -8.24 -20.45
N PRO A 346 -16.30 -8.86 -21.25
CA PRO A 346 -17.44 -9.61 -20.75
C PRO A 346 -17.01 -11.04 -20.37
N LEU A 347 -16.46 -11.20 -19.16
CA LEU A 347 -15.85 -12.48 -18.73
C LEU A 347 -16.79 -13.34 -17.89
N PHE A 348 -16.58 -14.65 -17.97
CA PHE A 348 -17.19 -15.65 -17.09
C PHE A 348 -16.23 -16.82 -16.84
N VAL A 349 -16.57 -17.65 -15.86
CA VAL A 349 -15.88 -18.90 -15.54
C VAL A 349 -16.67 -20.07 -16.13
N THR A 350 -16.03 -20.89 -16.96
CA THR A 350 -16.62 -22.09 -17.55
C THR A 350 -16.77 -23.21 -16.51
N ASN A 351 -17.62 -24.19 -16.80
CA ASN A 351 -17.85 -25.33 -15.90
C ASN A 351 -16.61 -26.21 -15.68
N ASP A 352 -15.62 -26.12 -16.57
CA ASP A 352 -14.35 -26.81 -16.46
C ASP A 352 -13.21 -25.95 -15.89
N GLY A 353 -13.49 -24.73 -15.43
CA GLY A 353 -12.56 -23.91 -14.65
C GLY A 353 -11.70 -22.92 -15.44
N TYR A 354 -12.09 -22.59 -16.67
CA TYR A 354 -11.42 -21.56 -17.47
C TYR A 354 -12.12 -20.21 -17.38
N THR A 355 -11.34 -19.12 -17.37
CA THR A 355 -11.87 -17.77 -17.59
C THR A 355 -11.96 -17.48 -19.08
N ARG A 356 -13.15 -17.10 -19.57
CA ARG A 356 -13.40 -16.87 -21.00
C ARG A 356 -14.26 -15.65 -21.24
N GLU A 357 -14.15 -15.07 -22.43
CA GLU A 357 -15.06 -14.04 -22.91
C GLU A 357 -16.37 -14.66 -23.39
N ASN A 358 -17.49 -13.99 -23.08
CA ASN A 358 -18.80 -14.26 -23.65
C ASN A 358 -19.52 -12.94 -23.94
N GLN A 359 -19.58 -12.59 -25.22
CA GLN A 359 -20.14 -11.32 -25.70
C GLN A 359 -21.64 -11.15 -25.41
N THR A 360 -22.35 -12.20 -24.96
CA THR A 360 -23.75 -12.08 -24.54
C THR A 360 -23.91 -11.55 -23.10
N ILE A 361 -22.82 -11.49 -22.33
CA ILE A 361 -22.80 -10.95 -20.97
C ILE A 361 -22.62 -9.43 -21.05
N SER A 362 -23.54 -8.69 -20.43
CA SER A 362 -23.49 -7.22 -20.40
C SER A 362 -22.43 -6.69 -19.43
N LYS A 363 -22.19 -7.40 -18.32
CA LYS A 363 -21.24 -7.04 -17.28
C LYS A 363 -19.81 -7.05 -17.83
N GLN A 364 -19.09 -5.97 -17.58
CA GLN A 364 -17.70 -5.81 -18.01
C GLN A 364 -16.78 -5.86 -16.80
N ILE A 365 -15.69 -6.63 -16.93
CA ILE A 365 -14.65 -6.77 -15.91
C ILE A 365 -13.39 -6.07 -16.43
N ASN A 366 -12.83 -5.17 -15.62
CA ASN A 366 -11.63 -4.41 -15.95
C ASN A 366 -10.38 -5.28 -15.74
N SER A 367 -9.90 -5.89 -16.80
CA SER A 367 -8.89 -6.96 -16.74
C SER A 367 -7.54 -6.45 -17.22
N CYS A 368 -6.51 -6.61 -16.39
CA CYS A 368 -5.13 -6.31 -16.79
C CYS A 368 -4.68 -7.31 -17.86
N LEU A 369 -4.29 -6.81 -19.03
CA LEU A 369 -3.85 -7.66 -20.15
C LEU A 369 -2.36 -7.53 -20.47
N LYS A 370 -1.74 -6.40 -20.09
CA LYS A 370 -0.33 -6.11 -20.29
C LYS A 370 0.10 -4.88 -19.49
N TYR A 371 1.38 -4.55 -19.57
CA TYR A 371 1.94 -3.30 -19.03
C TYR A 371 2.09 -2.23 -20.13
N GLU A 372 2.16 -0.96 -19.72
CA GLU A 372 2.39 0.18 -20.61
C GLU A 372 3.77 0.14 -21.27
N LYS A 373 4.75 -0.42 -20.56
CA LYS A 373 6.10 -0.65 -21.10
C LYS A 373 6.10 -1.94 -21.92
N SER A 374 6.82 -1.91 -23.04
CA SER A 374 7.00 -3.08 -23.91
C SER A 374 7.71 -4.23 -23.20
N ASP A 375 8.65 -3.91 -22.32
CA ASP A 375 9.23 -4.86 -21.37
C ASP A 375 8.42 -4.82 -20.07
N PRO A 376 7.66 -5.88 -19.75
CA PRO A 376 6.84 -5.92 -18.55
C PRO A 376 7.68 -5.86 -17.27
N TYR A 377 8.93 -6.35 -17.28
CA TYR A 377 9.79 -6.35 -16.09
C TYR A 377 10.24 -4.94 -15.67
N VAL A 378 10.30 -4.00 -16.61
CA VAL A 378 10.54 -2.58 -16.29
C VAL A 378 9.35 -2.00 -15.51
N ALA A 379 8.12 -2.34 -15.92
CA ALA A 379 6.92 -1.88 -15.24
C ALA A 379 6.77 -2.53 -13.86
N THR A 380 7.02 -3.84 -13.73
CA THR A 380 6.93 -4.53 -12.43
C THR A 380 8.06 -4.13 -11.48
N THR A 381 9.23 -3.75 -12.00
CA THR A 381 10.28 -3.09 -11.18
C THR A 381 9.79 -1.78 -10.57
N GLN A 382 9.05 -0.95 -11.34
CA GLN A 382 8.48 0.30 -10.82
C GLN A 382 7.44 0.03 -9.73
N ILE A 383 6.56 -0.96 -9.93
CA ILE A 383 5.61 -1.41 -8.91
C ILE A 383 6.37 -1.89 -7.66
N GLY A 384 7.43 -2.68 -7.86
CA GLY A 384 8.25 -3.20 -6.78
C GLY A 384 8.95 -2.12 -5.96
N TYR A 385 9.36 -1.00 -6.56
CA TYR A 385 9.87 0.15 -5.79
C TYR A 385 8.83 0.78 -4.86
N ASP A 386 7.56 0.82 -5.26
CA ASP A 386 6.49 1.29 -4.37
C ASP A 386 6.18 0.24 -3.28
N VAL A 387 5.99 -1.01 -3.68
CA VAL A 387 5.65 -2.12 -2.78
C VAL A 387 6.75 -2.37 -1.75
N LEU A 388 7.94 -2.78 -2.19
CA LEU A 388 9.05 -3.10 -1.31
C LEU A 388 9.61 -1.86 -0.61
N GLY A 389 9.55 -0.69 -1.26
CA GLY A 389 9.95 0.57 -0.65
C GLY A 389 9.04 0.97 0.52
N SER A 390 7.72 0.78 0.37
CA SER A 390 6.75 1.04 1.43
C SER A 390 6.93 0.10 2.62
N ILE A 391 7.17 -1.19 2.34
CA ILE A 391 7.48 -2.20 3.36
C ILE A 391 8.77 -1.84 4.12
N ALA A 392 9.86 -1.59 3.39
CA ALA A 392 11.16 -1.32 4.00
C ALA A 392 11.17 -0.06 4.86
N GLN A 393 10.42 0.97 4.47
CA GLN A 393 10.40 2.26 5.16
C GLN A 393 9.38 2.35 6.30
N LYS A 394 8.49 1.36 6.48
CA LYS A 394 7.41 1.44 7.49
C LYS A 394 7.95 1.70 8.89
N ASP A 395 8.96 0.95 9.33
CA ASP A 395 9.59 1.13 10.65
C ASP A 395 10.33 2.48 10.75
N LEU A 396 10.95 2.95 9.66
CA LEU A 396 11.69 4.23 9.64
C LEU A 396 10.75 5.44 9.73
N ARG A 397 9.58 5.38 9.07
CA ARG A 397 8.58 6.45 9.13
C ARG A 397 8.03 6.67 10.54
N THR A 398 7.96 5.63 11.37
CA THR A 398 7.55 5.76 12.78
C THR A 398 8.60 6.46 13.65
N LYS A 399 9.89 6.37 13.29
CA LYS A 399 10.98 7.05 13.99
C LYS A 399 11.19 8.49 13.48
N ASP A 400 11.09 8.73 12.18
CA ASP A 400 11.39 10.03 11.55
C ASP A 400 10.23 11.03 11.55
N GLY A 401 8.98 10.58 11.76
CA GLY A 401 7.81 11.45 11.84
C GLY A 401 7.92 12.54 12.92
N CYS A 402 8.70 12.28 13.97
CA CYS A 402 8.94 13.24 15.05
C CYS A 402 10.02 14.29 14.69
N HIS A 403 10.95 13.99 13.78
CA HIS A 403 12.07 14.89 13.44
C HIS A 403 11.75 15.87 12.30
N ARG A 404 11.02 15.44 11.26
CA ARG A 404 10.72 16.31 10.10
C ARG A 404 9.81 17.50 10.45
N PHE A 405 8.91 17.35 11.41
CA PHE A 405 8.10 18.47 11.91
C PHE A 405 8.96 19.53 12.61
N SER A 406 10.03 19.13 13.31
CA SER A 406 10.90 20.07 14.03
C SER A 406 11.76 20.93 13.10
N VAL A 407 12.29 20.34 12.02
CA VAL A 407 13.19 21.06 11.09
C VAL A 407 12.41 22.04 10.22
N CYS A 408 11.23 21.66 9.70
CA CYS A 408 10.37 22.60 8.97
C CYS A 408 9.90 23.77 9.86
N ALA A 409 9.58 23.52 11.13
CA ALA A 409 9.20 24.57 12.06
C ALA A 409 10.35 25.55 12.36
N GLN A 410 11.58 25.05 12.52
CA GLN A 410 12.77 25.88 12.75
C GLN A 410 13.08 26.78 11.54
N SER A 411 13.01 26.26 10.32
CA SER A 411 13.23 27.06 9.10
C SER A 411 12.18 28.16 8.91
N LEU A 412 10.92 27.91 9.28
CA LEU A 412 9.84 28.90 9.23
C LEU A 412 10.03 30.04 10.24
N VAL A 413 10.52 29.74 11.45
CA VAL A 413 10.81 30.74 12.48
C VAL A 413 11.96 31.65 12.03
N VAL A 414 13.05 31.09 11.50
CA VAL A 414 14.20 31.88 11.00
C VAL A 414 13.79 32.83 9.88
N LEU A 415 12.99 32.36 8.91
CA LEU A 415 12.51 33.21 7.81
C LEU A 415 11.62 34.36 8.31
N SER A 416 10.75 34.09 9.29
CA SER A 416 9.86 35.10 9.87
C SER A 416 10.61 36.20 10.65
N ILE A 417 11.72 35.85 11.29
CA ILE A 417 12.59 36.80 12.00
C ILE A 417 13.31 37.70 11.01
N ILE A 418 13.89 37.12 9.93
CA ILE A 418 14.58 37.89 8.88
C ILE A 418 13.63 38.91 8.24
N MET A 419 12.40 38.49 7.90
CA MET A 419 11.39 39.36 7.30
C MET A 419 10.91 40.46 8.26
N SER A 420 10.82 40.17 9.56
CA SER A 420 10.42 41.15 10.58
C SER A 420 11.52 42.18 10.85
N LEU A 421 12.79 41.75 10.85
CA LEU A 421 13.95 42.65 10.97
C LEU A 421 14.08 43.54 9.73
N TYR A 422 13.83 42.99 8.53
CA TYR A 422 13.78 43.77 7.31
C TYR A 422 12.65 44.81 7.38
N ALA A 423 11.42 44.41 7.71
CA ALA A 423 10.29 45.35 7.84
C ALA A 423 10.49 46.43 8.92
N TYR A 424 11.20 46.12 10.00
CA TYR A 424 11.54 47.08 11.07
C TYR A 424 12.63 48.07 10.65
N TYR A 425 13.60 47.63 9.83
CA TYR A 425 14.69 48.49 9.36
C TYR A 425 14.23 49.51 8.29
N TYR A 426 13.11 49.23 7.61
CA TYR A 426 12.52 50.09 6.56
C TYR A 426 11.27 50.88 7.03
N GLN A 427 11.00 50.91 8.33
CA GLN A 427 10.12 51.89 9.00
C GLN A 427 10.96 52.97 9.65
#